data_AF-A0AAN6KA92-F1
#
_entry.id   AF-A0AAN6KA92-F1
#
_cell.length_a   1.000
_cell.length_b   1.000
_cell.length_c   1.000
_cell.angle_alpha   90.00
_cell.angle_beta   90.00
_cell.angle_gamma   90.00
#
_symmetry.space_group_name_H-M   'P 1'
#
loop_
_entity.id
_entity.type
_entity.pdbx_description
1 polymer ?
#
loop_
_entity_poly.entity_id
_entity_poly.type
_entity_poly.pdbx_seq_one_letter_code
_entity_poly.pdbx_strand_id
1 'polypeptide(L)'
;MATGTTYYLQLPYTYSLPLLVTSGTLHWLISQSIFLARISIYNDGVNSDQDDYSEVGYSCTPILCVVLLGTAMLVFALGMGCRKFASSMPVAGSCSVALAAACHPPKRDEDASFLPVRWGEVADASGEEDEVRHCSFTSGEVQAMTPGRLYAGSRQDVATPSDLRQLTKHPVVPLWASLRPRSISSSSARSTSDLINVGCNTSQPLYSLYDIMAKSTKDHWSAEKYSSAADFVPKLTTTVLSYLDVQPGDHILDIGCGDGQLTVQIAASASSGKVLGLDASQSFISTAQQKHNSQNCEFELHDCTHLAQYPDAVNGSWDKVFSNAALHWILRNPDTRVNVFRDAHKALKSGGKLVFEMGGKGNVAEVQAAFTAALMHAGLSIEAAREAKPWFFPSVEWMSTTLSEVGFEVEKCELEYRPTKCSAENADGSGGLVGWLRLMGAQFLEAVGEGKREAVLREVCEILETVVTREEDGSKWLGYTRLRAVARKQ
;
A
#
# COMPACT_ATOMS: atom_id res chain seq x y z
N MET A 1 -1.46 -6.69 30.10
CA MET A 1 -2.29 -7.09 28.94
C MET A 1 -2.85 -5.82 28.33
N ALA A 2 -2.39 -5.43 27.14
CA ALA A 2 -2.90 -4.23 26.46
C ALA A 2 -3.99 -4.64 25.47
N THR A 3 -5.25 -4.44 25.85
CA THR A 3 -6.38 -4.56 24.91
C THR A 3 -6.43 -3.31 24.05
N GLY A 4 -5.83 -3.37 22.86
CA GLY A 4 -5.98 -2.32 21.85
C GLY A 4 -7.45 -2.22 21.44
N THR A 5 -8.16 -1.21 21.94
CA THR A 5 -9.58 -1.03 21.66
C THR A 5 -9.77 -0.56 20.22
N THR A 6 -10.23 -1.46 19.36
CA THR A 6 -10.47 -1.24 17.93
C THR A 6 -11.72 -0.38 17.68
N TYR A 7 -11.71 0.86 18.15
CA TYR A 7 -12.73 1.85 17.80
C TYR A 7 -12.50 2.35 16.37
N TYR A 8 -12.93 1.53 15.40
CA TYR A 8 -13.23 2.05 14.07
C TYR A 8 -14.18 3.23 14.20
N LEU A 9 -13.92 4.31 13.44
CA LEU A 9 -14.83 5.44 13.25
C LEU A 9 -16.09 4.98 12.51
N GLN A 10 -16.96 4.25 13.19
CA GLN A 10 -18.29 3.89 12.68
C GLN A 10 -19.16 5.13 12.69
N LEU A 11 -19.72 5.47 11.52
CA LEU A 11 -20.82 6.41 11.41
C LEU A 11 -21.93 5.99 12.39
N PRO A 12 -22.40 6.88 13.29
CA PRO A 12 -23.42 6.53 14.28
C PRO A 12 -24.63 5.85 13.62
N TYR A 13 -25.23 4.87 14.30
CA TYR A 13 -26.33 4.06 13.75
C TYR A 13 -27.50 4.89 13.18
N THR A 14 -27.70 6.11 13.69
CA THR A 14 -28.65 7.11 13.18
C THR A 14 -28.40 7.53 11.72
N TYR A 15 -27.18 7.41 11.22
CA TYR A 15 -26.78 7.73 9.84
C TYR A 15 -26.44 6.48 9.04
N SER A 16 -25.74 5.51 9.63
CA SER A 16 -25.32 4.30 8.91
C SER A 16 -26.49 3.38 8.56
N LEU A 17 -27.50 3.21 9.43
CA LEU A 17 -28.66 2.37 9.09
C LEU A 17 -29.50 2.94 7.93
N PRO A 18 -29.90 4.24 7.91
CA PRO A 18 -30.58 4.81 6.74
C PRO A 18 -29.75 4.73 5.45
N LEU A 19 -28.43 4.96 5.53
CA LEU A 19 -27.55 4.86 4.35
C LEU A 19 -27.46 3.43 3.80
N LEU A 20 -27.37 2.42 4.67
CA LEU A 20 -27.39 1.01 4.25
C LEU A 20 -28.74 0.61 3.62
N VAL A 21 -29.85 1.02 4.22
CA VAL A 21 -31.20 0.72 3.69
C VAL A 21 -31.43 1.41 2.35
N THR A 22 -31.08 2.68 2.21
CA THR A 22 -31.23 3.43 0.94
C THR A 22 -30.29 2.91 -0.15
N SER A 23 -29.04 2.58 0.18
CA SER A 23 -28.11 1.93 -0.75
C SER A 23 -28.61 0.57 -1.22
N GLY A 24 -29.05 -0.31 -0.30
CA GLY A 24 -29.61 -1.62 -0.65
C GLY A 24 -30.87 -1.51 -1.52
N THR A 25 -31.75 -0.56 -1.21
CA THR A 25 -32.95 -0.28 -2.00
C THR A 25 -32.59 0.23 -3.40
N LEU A 26 -31.58 1.09 -3.53
CA LEU A 26 -31.11 1.61 -4.82
C LEU A 26 -30.55 0.47 -5.70
N HIS A 27 -29.72 -0.40 -5.15
CA HIS A 27 -29.17 -1.57 -5.87
C HIS A 27 -30.29 -2.53 -6.30
N TRP A 28 -31.28 -2.78 -5.44
CA TRP A 28 -32.44 -3.60 -5.79
C TRP A 28 -33.28 -2.97 -6.91
N LEU A 29 -33.56 -1.66 -6.87
CA LEU A 29 -34.29 -0.99 -7.94
C LEU A 29 -33.50 -0.97 -9.26
N ILE A 30 -32.18 -0.85 -9.22
CA ILE A 30 -31.32 -0.96 -10.42
C ILE A 30 -31.44 -2.36 -11.05
N SER A 31 -31.47 -3.43 -10.26
CA SER A 31 -31.65 -4.80 -10.81
C SER A 31 -33.03 -5.05 -11.42
N GLN A 32 -34.05 -4.25 -11.06
CA GLN A 32 -35.37 -4.26 -11.70
C GLN A 32 -35.48 -3.28 -12.89
N SER A 33 -34.52 -2.38 -13.05
CA SER A 33 -34.53 -1.33 -14.08
C SER A 33 -34.12 -1.84 -15.47
N ILE A 34 -33.21 -2.80 -15.50
CA ILE A 34 -32.65 -3.39 -16.73
C ILE A 34 -32.64 -4.91 -16.54
N PHE A 35 -33.26 -5.65 -17.45
CA PHE A 35 -33.38 -7.11 -17.39
C PHE A 35 -33.22 -7.74 -18.77
N LEU A 36 -32.77 -9.00 -18.82
CA LEU A 36 -32.66 -9.75 -20.06
C LEU A 36 -34.03 -10.38 -20.38
N ALA A 37 -34.57 -10.08 -21.55
CA ALA A 37 -35.81 -10.68 -22.07
C ALA A 37 -35.45 -11.69 -23.17
N ARG A 38 -35.79 -12.96 -22.98
CA ARG A 38 -35.72 -14.00 -24.02
C ARG A 38 -37.07 -14.07 -24.71
N ILE A 39 -37.10 -13.89 -26.02
CA ILE A 39 -38.30 -13.98 -26.84
C ILE A 39 -38.22 -15.28 -27.63
N SER A 40 -39.21 -16.16 -27.42
CA SER A 40 -39.36 -17.45 -28.10
C SER A 40 -40.57 -17.39 -29.01
N ILE A 41 -40.36 -17.53 -30.33
CA ILE A 41 -41.43 -17.49 -31.32
C ILE A 41 -41.90 -18.93 -31.61
N TYR A 42 -43.12 -19.25 -31.20
CA TYR A 42 -43.78 -20.52 -31.53
C TYR A 42 -44.67 -20.34 -32.76
N ASN A 43 -44.35 -21.06 -33.84
CA ASN A 43 -45.21 -21.20 -35.01
C ASN A 43 -46.01 -22.51 -34.91
N ASP A 44 -47.33 -22.43 -35.09
CA ASP A 44 -48.22 -23.60 -35.04
C ASP A 44 -47.88 -24.63 -36.14
N GLY A 45 -47.22 -25.72 -35.75
CA GLY A 45 -47.08 -26.93 -36.57
C GLY A 45 -45.67 -27.48 -36.77
N VAL A 46 -44.61 -26.74 -36.42
CA VAL A 46 -43.22 -27.24 -36.49
C VAL A 46 -42.43 -26.74 -35.27
N ASN A 47 -41.86 -27.67 -34.48
CA ASN A 47 -40.87 -27.32 -33.46
C ASN A 47 -39.57 -26.87 -34.15
N SER A 48 -39.41 -25.57 -34.33
CA SER A 48 -38.15 -24.93 -34.69
C SER A 48 -37.49 -24.35 -33.43
N ASP A 49 -36.68 -25.15 -32.73
CA ASP A 49 -35.89 -24.73 -31.55
C ASP A 49 -34.72 -23.77 -31.92
N GLN A 50 -34.89 -22.86 -32.89
CA GLN A 50 -33.78 -22.13 -33.53
C GLN A 50 -33.82 -20.59 -33.48
N ASP A 51 -34.95 -19.94 -33.21
CA ASP A 51 -35.06 -18.48 -33.23
C ASP A 51 -35.35 -17.86 -31.85
N ASP A 52 -34.62 -18.31 -30.83
CA ASP A 52 -34.58 -17.66 -29.51
C ASP A 52 -33.55 -16.52 -29.51
N TYR A 53 -34.03 -15.27 -29.47
CA TYR A 53 -33.17 -14.10 -29.31
C TYR A 53 -33.37 -13.44 -27.94
N SER A 54 -32.28 -12.89 -27.40
CA SER A 54 -32.26 -12.24 -26.09
C SER A 54 -32.00 -10.74 -26.26
N GLU A 55 -32.93 -9.92 -25.78
CA GLU A 55 -32.83 -8.46 -25.81
C GLU A 55 -32.72 -7.87 -24.40
N VAL A 56 -32.23 -6.63 -24.32
CA VAL A 56 -32.19 -5.88 -23.06
C VAL A 56 -33.51 -5.13 -22.88
N GLY A 57 -34.37 -5.67 -22.03
CA GLY A 57 -35.57 -4.99 -21.56
C GLY A 57 -35.24 -3.94 -20.50
N TYR A 58 -36.05 -2.88 -20.45
CA TYR A 58 -35.99 -1.87 -19.42
C TYR A 58 -37.39 -1.61 -18.84
N SER A 59 -37.45 -1.18 -17.57
CA SER A 59 -38.71 -0.88 -16.89
C SER A 59 -38.74 0.56 -16.39
N CYS A 60 -39.64 1.37 -16.95
CA CYS A 60 -39.72 2.81 -16.67
C CYS A 60 -39.99 3.12 -15.18
N THR A 61 -40.77 2.27 -14.50
CA THR A 61 -41.17 2.49 -13.11
C THR A 61 -39.98 2.45 -12.13
N PRO A 62 -39.18 1.36 -12.06
CA PRO A 62 -37.98 1.35 -11.22
C PRO A 62 -36.93 2.36 -11.66
N ILE A 63 -36.77 2.66 -12.97
CA ILE A 63 -35.88 3.75 -13.45
C ILE A 63 -36.29 5.10 -12.83
N LEU A 64 -37.59 5.43 -12.85
CA LEU A 64 -38.10 6.64 -12.23
C LEU A 64 -37.86 6.65 -10.71
N CYS A 65 -38.06 5.51 -10.04
CA CYS A 65 -37.76 5.36 -8.60
C CYS A 65 -36.27 5.55 -8.28
N VAL A 66 -35.36 5.03 -9.11
CA VAL A 66 -33.90 5.22 -8.96
C VAL A 66 -33.53 6.71 -9.07
N VAL A 67 -34.06 7.41 -10.08
CA VAL A 67 -33.80 8.84 -10.29
C VAL A 67 -34.33 9.68 -9.13
N LEU A 68 -35.55 9.40 -8.66
CA LEU A 68 -36.14 10.10 -7.51
C LEU A 68 -35.36 9.84 -6.22
N LEU A 69 -35.01 8.58 -5.93
CA LEU A 69 -34.26 8.20 -4.72
C LEU A 69 -32.85 8.79 -4.73
N GLY A 70 -32.13 8.70 -5.85
CA GLY A 70 -30.79 9.28 -6.00
C GLY A 70 -30.80 10.82 -5.86
N THR A 71 -31.81 11.48 -6.42
CA THR A 71 -31.99 12.94 -6.24
C THR A 71 -32.26 13.30 -4.78
N ALA A 72 -33.12 12.54 -4.08
CA ALA A 72 -33.39 12.76 -2.66
C ALA A 72 -32.15 12.53 -1.78
N MET A 73 -31.34 11.50 -2.07
CA MET A 73 -30.06 11.25 -1.39
C MET A 73 -29.07 12.40 -1.59
N LEU A 74 -28.96 12.95 -2.80
CA LEU A 74 -28.10 14.10 -3.11
C LEU A 74 -28.55 15.36 -2.36
N VAL A 75 -29.85 15.67 -2.37
CA VAL A 75 -30.42 16.80 -1.62
C VAL A 75 -30.22 16.64 -0.12
N PHE A 76 -30.37 15.42 0.42
CA PHE A 76 -30.10 15.14 1.83
C PHE A 76 -28.62 15.34 2.19
N ALA A 77 -27.69 14.88 1.35
CA ALA A 77 -26.26 15.09 1.56
C ALA A 77 -25.88 16.59 1.56
N LEU A 78 -26.43 17.37 0.62
CA LEU A 78 -26.23 18.83 0.57
C LEU A 78 -26.85 19.52 1.79
N GLY A 79 -28.07 19.13 2.20
CA GLY A 79 -28.73 19.66 3.40
C GLY A 79 -27.98 19.34 4.70
N MET A 80 -27.40 18.13 4.80
CA MET A 80 -26.50 17.77 5.90
C MET A 80 -25.20 18.58 5.88
N GLY A 81 -24.67 18.92 4.70
CA GLY A 81 -23.53 19.85 4.56
C GLY A 81 -23.84 21.28 5.08
N CYS A 82 -25.10 21.71 5.03
CA CYS A 82 -25.54 22.98 5.61
C CYS A 82 -25.83 22.90 7.12
N ARG A 83 -25.87 21.71 7.72
CA ARG A 83 -26.15 21.53 9.15
C ARG A 83 -24.93 21.88 9.99
N LYS A 84 -24.92 23.08 10.58
CA LYS A 84 -23.94 23.45 11.60
C LYS A 84 -24.08 22.52 12.81
N PHE A 85 -22.99 21.84 13.18
CA PHE A 85 -22.90 21.14 14.44
C PHE A 85 -22.90 22.15 15.59
N ALA A 86 -23.63 21.85 16.67
CA ALA A 86 -23.62 22.65 17.88
C ALA A 86 -22.34 22.37 18.68
N SER A 87 -21.22 22.89 18.19
CA SER A 87 -19.93 22.84 18.87
C SER A 87 -19.50 24.25 19.29
N SER A 88 -19.04 24.38 20.53
CA SER A 88 -18.31 25.55 21.03
C SER A 88 -16.88 25.64 20.49
N MET A 89 -16.42 24.62 19.75
CA MET A 89 -15.13 24.63 19.08
C MET A 89 -15.16 25.60 17.88
N PRO A 90 -14.29 26.63 17.84
CA PRO A 90 -14.12 27.44 16.65
C PRO A 90 -13.54 26.56 15.54
N VAL A 91 -14.01 26.76 14.31
CA VAL A 91 -13.48 26.05 13.14
C VAL A 91 -12.10 26.64 12.80
N ALA A 92 -11.09 26.19 13.53
CA ALA A 92 -9.71 26.28 13.10
C ALA A 92 -9.56 25.39 11.85
N GLY A 93 -9.33 26.02 10.69
CA GLY A 93 -9.03 25.32 9.44
C GLY A 93 -7.60 24.78 9.44
N SER A 94 -6.82 25.09 8.40
CA SER A 94 -5.40 24.76 8.29
C SER A 94 -4.47 25.55 9.24
N CYS A 95 -4.96 25.98 10.42
CA CYS A 95 -4.17 26.72 11.40
C CYS A 95 -3.44 25.74 12.33
N SER A 96 -2.21 25.38 11.98
CA SER A 96 -1.38 24.44 12.77
C SER A 96 -1.19 24.89 14.22
N VAL A 97 -1.18 26.20 14.50
CA VAL A 97 -1.09 26.74 15.87
C VAL A 97 -2.32 26.41 16.72
N ALA A 98 -3.52 26.51 16.14
CA ALA A 98 -4.76 26.17 16.84
C ALA A 98 -4.93 24.65 17.01
N LEU A 99 -4.46 23.86 16.04
CA LEU A 99 -4.39 22.40 16.17
C LEU A 99 -3.37 21.96 17.23
N ALA A 100 -2.18 22.55 17.24
CA ALA A 100 -1.16 22.31 18.27
C ALA A 100 -1.68 22.68 19.65
N ALA A 101 -2.26 23.88 19.80
CA ALA A 101 -2.84 24.34 21.06
C ALA A 101 -3.86 23.35 21.62
N ALA A 102 -4.70 22.78 20.76
CA ALA A 102 -5.69 21.80 21.16
C ALA A 102 -5.13 20.45 21.64
N CYS A 103 -3.90 20.11 21.25
CA CYS A 103 -3.24 18.83 21.54
C CYS A 103 -2.29 18.87 22.75
N HIS A 104 -2.26 19.96 23.52
CA HIS A 104 -1.47 20.07 24.75
C HIS A 104 -2.38 19.90 25.99
N PRO A 105 -2.61 18.68 26.51
CA PRO A 105 -3.40 18.49 27.72
C PRO A 105 -2.70 19.13 28.94
N PRO A 106 -3.45 19.58 29.95
CA PRO A 106 -2.86 20.10 31.19
C PRO A 106 -2.06 19.00 31.90
N LYS A 107 -0.97 19.38 32.60
CA LYS A 107 -0.03 18.46 33.27
C LYS A 107 -0.63 17.52 34.34
N ARG A 108 -1.92 17.63 34.64
CA ARG A 108 -2.66 16.79 35.60
C ARG A 108 -3.57 15.76 34.91
N ASP A 109 -3.58 15.72 33.58
CA ASP A 109 -4.49 14.92 32.76
C ASP A 109 -3.70 14.00 31.80
N GLU A 110 -2.86 13.14 32.38
CA GLU A 110 -2.02 12.20 31.65
C GLU A 110 -2.85 11.10 30.96
N ASP A 111 -4.02 10.76 31.53
CA ASP A 111 -4.95 9.74 31.02
C ASP A 111 -5.99 10.29 30.01
N ALA A 112 -5.86 11.54 29.55
CA ALA A 112 -6.78 12.17 28.59
C ALA A 112 -7.06 11.31 27.34
N SER A 113 -6.07 10.50 26.93
CA SER A 113 -6.16 9.60 25.77
C SER A 113 -7.11 8.41 25.96
N PHE A 114 -7.47 8.07 27.20
CA PHE A 114 -8.34 6.93 27.54
C PHE A 114 -9.72 7.36 28.08
N LEU A 115 -9.95 8.66 28.26
CA LEU A 115 -11.15 9.21 28.90
C LEU A 115 -11.97 10.10 27.96
N PRO A 116 -13.29 10.29 28.20
CA PRO A 116 -14.10 11.21 27.40
C PRO A 116 -13.62 12.66 27.53
N VAL A 117 -12.98 13.19 26.49
CA VAL A 117 -12.46 14.57 26.48
C VAL A 117 -13.53 15.62 26.18
N ARG A 118 -13.30 16.82 26.70
CA ARG A 118 -14.06 18.05 26.45
C ARG A 118 -13.14 19.10 25.83
N TRP A 119 -13.73 19.99 25.04
CA TRP A 119 -13.05 21.15 24.45
C TRP A 119 -13.40 22.43 25.19
N GLY A 120 -12.41 23.19 25.63
CA GLY A 120 -12.63 24.54 26.16
C GLY A 120 -11.40 25.14 26.84
N GLU A 121 -11.64 26.20 27.59
CA GLU A 121 -10.64 26.87 28.42
C GLU A 121 -10.35 26.02 29.67
N VAL A 122 -9.08 25.74 29.94
CA VAL A 122 -8.64 24.96 31.10
C VAL A 122 -8.27 25.92 32.24
N ALA A 123 -8.83 25.71 33.42
CA ALA A 123 -8.53 26.52 34.59
C ALA A 123 -7.21 26.09 35.25
N ASP A 124 -6.14 26.85 35.00
CA ASP A 124 -4.87 26.70 35.75
C ASP A 124 -5.01 27.26 37.17
N ALA A 125 -4.39 26.59 38.15
CA ALA A 125 -4.61 26.85 39.57
C ALA A 125 -3.94 28.13 40.13
N SER A 126 -3.35 28.98 39.27
CA SER A 126 -2.79 30.29 39.63
C SER A 126 -3.77 31.39 39.27
N GLY A 127 -4.44 31.97 40.28
CA GLY A 127 -5.45 33.02 40.13
C GLY A 127 -4.91 34.41 39.76
N GLU A 128 -4.05 34.48 38.75
CA GLU A 128 -3.54 35.73 38.16
C GLU A 128 -4.37 36.08 36.92
N GLU A 129 -4.68 37.37 36.72
CA GLU A 129 -5.45 37.87 35.57
C GLU A 129 -4.57 37.95 34.30
N ASP A 130 -4.18 36.80 33.75
CA ASP A 130 -3.34 36.71 32.55
C ASP A 130 -4.07 37.17 31.27
N GLU A 131 -3.29 37.82 30.39
CA GLU A 131 -3.72 38.35 29.09
C GLU A 131 -3.95 37.25 28.03
N VAL A 132 -3.29 36.09 28.18
CA VAL A 132 -3.39 34.91 27.31
C VAL A 132 -3.78 33.70 28.15
N ARG A 133 -4.83 32.97 27.74
CA ARG A 133 -5.35 31.80 28.47
C ARG A 133 -5.00 30.48 27.78
N HIS A 134 -5.25 29.35 28.43
CA HIS A 134 -5.02 28.02 27.87
C HIS A 134 -6.33 27.34 27.45
N CYS A 135 -6.37 26.74 26.25
CA CYS A 135 -7.46 25.88 25.81
C CYS A 135 -6.91 24.58 25.22
N SER A 136 -7.62 23.48 25.46
CA SER A 136 -7.15 22.13 25.13
C SER A 136 -8.29 21.10 25.09
N PHE A 137 -8.01 19.92 24.54
CA PHE A 137 -8.79 18.72 24.80
C PHE A 137 -8.33 18.07 26.12
N THR A 138 -9.23 17.99 27.10
CA THR A 138 -8.94 17.43 28.43
C THR A 138 -10.11 16.59 28.93
N SER A 139 -9.85 15.56 29.73
CA SER A 139 -10.86 14.80 30.48
C SER A 139 -11.47 15.60 31.64
N GLY A 140 -10.80 16.68 32.06
CA GLY A 140 -11.20 17.55 33.16
C GLY A 140 -12.35 18.51 32.82
N GLU A 141 -12.68 19.37 33.80
CA GLU A 141 -13.66 20.44 33.58
C GLU A 141 -13.05 21.59 32.76
N VAL A 142 -13.83 22.07 31.78
CA VAL A 142 -13.47 23.18 30.89
C VAL A 142 -14.53 24.27 30.94
N GLN A 143 -14.09 25.52 30.80
CA GLN A 143 -14.97 26.68 30.67
C GLN A 143 -15.19 27.03 29.20
N ALA A 144 -16.30 27.71 28.90
CA ALA A 144 -16.55 28.24 27.56
C ALA A 144 -15.60 29.40 27.27
N MET A 145 -14.96 29.39 26.08
CA MET A 145 -14.04 30.44 25.68
C MET A 145 -14.75 31.79 25.52
N THR A 146 -14.10 32.86 25.96
CA THR A 146 -14.62 34.23 25.86
C THR A 146 -14.22 34.84 24.50
N PRO A 147 -15.19 35.29 23.67
CA PRO A 147 -14.88 35.95 22.41
C PRO A 147 -13.96 37.18 22.61
N GLY A 148 -12.90 37.27 21.81
CA GLY A 148 -11.94 38.38 21.86
C GLY A 148 -10.76 38.21 22.82
N ARG A 149 -10.72 37.16 23.65
CA ARG A 149 -9.51 36.78 24.42
C ARG A 149 -8.52 35.98 23.56
N LEU A 150 -7.25 36.00 23.93
CA LEU A 150 -6.18 35.20 23.33
C LEU A 150 -6.03 33.85 24.06
N TYR A 151 -5.72 32.80 23.30
CA TYR A 151 -5.59 31.43 23.79
C TYR A 151 -4.35 30.74 23.19
N ALA A 152 -3.65 29.91 23.99
CA ALA A 152 -2.42 29.22 23.61
C ALA A 152 -2.34 27.77 24.17
N GLY A 153 -1.44 26.97 23.60
CA GLY A 153 -1.25 25.55 23.96
C GLY A 153 -0.38 25.28 25.19
N SER A 154 0.67 26.07 25.40
CA SER A 154 1.54 25.96 26.55
C SER A 154 2.09 27.33 26.94
N ARG A 155 2.17 27.60 28.24
CA ARG A 155 2.78 28.82 28.80
C ARG A 155 4.27 28.95 28.43
N GLN A 156 4.93 27.86 28.02
CA GLN A 156 6.37 27.86 27.66
C GLN A 156 6.66 28.28 26.21
N ASP A 157 5.66 28.29 25.32
CA ASP A 157 5.86 28.63 23.90
C ASP A 157 5.69 30.13 23.59
N VAL A 158 5.36 30.95 24.59
CA VAL A 158 5.18 32.41 24.45
C VAL A 158 6.49 33.13 24.79
N ALA A 159 7.46 33.07 23.87
CA ALA A 159 8.78 33.66 24.08
C ALA A 159 8.79 35.20 24.06
N THR A 160 7.93 35.84 23.25
CA THR A 160 7.82 37.31 23.15
C THR A 160 6.43 37.78 22.69
N PRO A 161 5.92 38.94 23.16
CA PRO A 161 4.62 39.49 22.70
C PRO A 161 4.55 39.83 21.20
N SER A 162 5.70 39.91 20.51
CA SER A 162 5.79 40.20 19.07
C SER A 162 5.35 39.04 18.16
N ASP A 163 5.32 37.80 18.67
CA ASP A 163 4.96 36.62 17.87
C ASP A 163 3.45 36.34 17.84
N LEU A 164 2.68 37.08 18.64
CA LEU A 164 1.21 37.06 18.67
C LEU A 164 0.61 37.74 17.43
N ARG A 165 0.75 37.10 16.25
CA ARG A 165 -0.02 37.47 15.06
C ARG A 165 -1.51 37.30 15.35
N GLN A 166 -2.23 38.42 15.31
CA GLN A 166 -3.65 38.54 15.65
C GLN A 166 -4.54 37.46 15.02
N LEU A 167 -5.04 36.54 15.85
CA LEU A 167 -6.11 35.59 15.48
C LEU A 167 -7.48 36.27 15.28
N THR A 168 -7.59 37.60 15.47
CA THR A 168 -8.84 38.36 15.50
C THR A 168 -8.77 39.70 14.74
N LYS A 169 -8.31 39.69 13.47
CA LYS A 169 -8.51 40.84 12.55
C LYS A 169 -9.11 40.56 11.17
N HIS A 170 -9.66 39.36 10.97
CA HIS A 170 -10.71 39.20 9.95
C HIS A 170 -12.08 39.39 10.61
N PRO A 171 -12.87 40.41 10.24
CA PRO A 171 -14.28 40.42 10.61
C PRO A 171 -14.93 39.18 10.02
N VAL A 172 -15.86 38.56 10.76
CA VAL A 172 -16.68 37.46 10.26
C VAL A 172 -17.57 38.00 9.15
N VAL A 173 -17.11 37.92 7.91
CA VAL A 173 -17.92 38.24 6.73
C VAL A 173 -18.91 37.09 6.53
N PRO A 174 -20.24 37.32 6.64
CA PRO A 174 -21.20 36.31 6.29
C PRO A 174 -21.06 36.00 4.81
N LEU A 175 -20.91 34.72 4.44
CA LEU A 175 -20.64 34.28 3.07
C LEU A 175 -21.87 34.37 2.13
N TRP A 176 -22.67 35.44 2.22
CA TRP A 176 -23.86 35.71 1.38
C TRP A 176 -23.96 37.22 1.02
N ALA A 177 -22.90 37.83 0.47
CA ALA A 177 -22.98 39.20 -0.09
C ALA A 177 -21.86 39.55 -1.10
N SER A 178 -21.78 38.86 -2.25
CA SER A 178 -21.14 39.45 -3.45
C SER A 178 -21.54 38.73 -4.74
N LEU A 179 -22.78 38.93 -5.17
CA LEU A 179 -23.22 38.66 -6.55
C LEU A 179 -23.84 39.94 -7.13
N ARG A 180 -23.01 40.79 -7.75
CA ARG A 180 -23.36 41.64 -8.92
C ARG A 180 -22.11 42.34 -9.47
N PRO A 181 -22.09 42.66 -10.78
CA PRO A 181 -20.87 43.05 -11.48
C PRO A 181 -20.56 44.54 -11.32
N ARG A 182 -19.27 44.89 -11.45
CA ARG A 182 -18.84 46.25 -11.81
C ARG A 182 -17.92 46.24 -13.02
N SER A 183 -18.01 47.34 -13.76
CA SER A 183 -17.70 47.45 -15.19
C SER A 183 -16.24 47.81 -15.50
N ILE A 184 -15.90 47.55 -16.76
CA ILE A 184 -14.60 47.75 -17.40
C ILE A 184 -14.22 49.24 -17.52
N SER A 185 -12.95 49.54 -17.22
CA SER A 185 -12.10 50.51 -17.94
C SER A 185 -10.66 50.37 -17.44
N SER A 186 -9.57 50.26 -18.19
CA SER A 186 -9.25 50.02 -19.61
C SER A 186 -7.78 50.44 -19.78
N SER A 187 -7.03 49.83 -20.69
CA SER A 187 -5.58 50.02 -21.00
C SER A 187 -4.60 49.14 -20.18
N SER A 188 -3.69 48.38 -20.80
CA SER A 188 -3.51 48.09 -22.24
C SER A 188 -2.62 46.85 -22.51
N ALA A 189 -3.03 45.98 -23.45
CA ALA A 189 -2.24 45.04 -24.30
C ALA A 189 -1.22 44.08 -23.61
N ARG A 190 -0.98 42.81 -23.99
CA ARG A 190 -1.39 41.87 -25.07
C ARG A 190 -0.87 40.46 -24.62
N SER A 191 -1.36 39.28 -25.03
CA SER A 191 -2.46 38.89 -25.93
C SER A 191 -2.92 37.42 -25.66
N THR A 192 -4.03 37.05 -26.29
CA THR A 192 -4.50 35.71 -26.76
C THR A 192 -3.56 34.48 -26.70
N SER A 193 -4.02 33.25 -26.42
CA SER A 193 -5.37 32.75 -26.06
C SER A 193 -5.35 31.25 -25.72
N ASP A 194 -6.06 30.85 -24.66
CA ASP A 194 -6.49 29.45 -24.45
C ASP A 194 -7.55 29.03 -25.48
N LEU A 195 -7.66 27.71 -25.73
CA LEU A 195 -8.90 26.97 -25.96
C LEU A 195 -8.59 25.46 -26.16
N ILE A 196 -9.04 24.60 -25.24
CA ILE A 196 -9.13 23.15 -25.47
C ILE A 196 -10.59 22.79 -25.78
N ASN A 197 -10.80 22.11 -26.90
CA ASN A 197 -12.09 21.73 -27.41
C ASN A 197 -12.51 20.34 -26.89
N VAL A 198 -13.68 20.23 -26.27
CA VAL A 198 -14.24 18.94 -25.81
C VAL A 198 -15.00 18.29 -26.95
N GLY A 199 -14.29 17.49 -27.76
CA GLY A 199 -14.87 16.70 -28.84
C GLY A 199 -15.17 15.27 -28.39
N CYS A 200 -16.45 14.93 -28.26
CA CYS A 200 -16.89 13.54 -28.15
C CYS A 200 -16.85 12.89 -29.55
N ASN A 201 -16.17 11.75 -29.71
CA ASN A 201 -16.56 10.78 -30.72
C ASN A 201 -16.17 9.34 -30.38
N THR A 202 -16.91 8.40 -30.96
CA THR A 202 -17.06 7.02 -30.50
C THR A 202 -16.11 6.00 -31.13
N SER A 203 -16.09 4.80 -30.53
CA SER A 203 -15.76 3.49 -31.12
C SER A 203 -14.34 3.23 -31.63
N GLN A 204 -13.64 2.28 -31.00
CA GLN A 204 -13.16 1.02 -31.61
C GLN A 204 -12.69 0.01 -30.53
N PRO A 205 -12.42 -1.27 -30.85
CA PRO A 205 -12.99 -2.39 -30.08
C PRO A 205 -12.12 -2.94 -28.94
N LEU A 206 -12.77 -3.78 -28.13
CA LEU A 206 -12.16 -4.68 -27.14
C LEU A 206 -11.11 -5.59 -27.79
N TYR A 207 -9.84 -5.23 -27.70
CA TYR A 207 -8.76 -6.20 -27.85
C TYR A 207 -8.71 -7.11 -26.62
N SER A 208 -8.66 -8.41 -26.88
CA SER A 208 -8.59 -9.45 -25.84
C SER A 208 -7.37 -9.24 -24.94
N LEU A 209 -7.61 -9.10 -23.64
CA LEU A 209 -6.54 -8.98 -22.63
C LEU A 209 -5.63 -10.23 -22.54
N TYR A 210 -6.05 -11.36 -23.13
CA TYR A 210 -5.29 -12.61 -23.12
C TYR A 210 -3.94 -12.54 -23.86
N ASP A 211 -3.84 -11.83 -24.99
CA ASP A 211 -2.61 -11.81 -25.81
C ASP A 211 -1.46 -11.01 -25.16
N ILE A 212 -1.74 -10.21 -24.13
CA ILE A 212 -0.72 -9.45 -23.40
C ILE A 212 -0.07 -10.29 -22.29
N MET A 213 -0.76 -11.32 -21.78
CA MET A 213 -0.31 -12.12 -20.64
C MET A 213 0.73 -13.21 -20.99
N ALA A 214 1.08 -13.38 -22.27
CA ALA A 214 2.03 -14.38 -22.76
C ALA A 214 3.36 -13.81 -23.28
N LYS A 215 3.72 -12.57 -22.91
CA LYS A 215 5.07 -12.04 -23.19
C LYS A 215 6.07 -12.58 -22.18
N SER A 216 7.08 -13.28 -22.70
CA SER A 216 8.32 -13.64 -21.98
C SER A 216 8.79 -12.48 -21.10
N THR A 217 8.76 -12.70 -19.79
CA THR A 217 9.38 -11.81 -18.80
C THR A 217 10.88 -11.82 -19.03
N LYS A 218 11.44 -10.66 -19.39
CA LYS A 218 12.89 -10.51 -19.46
C LYS A 218 13.47 -10.70 -18.05
N ASP A 219 14.52 -11.50 -17.96
CA ASP A 219 15.35 -11.54 -16.76
C ASP A 219 16.12 -10.22 -16.65
N HIS A 220 15.92 -9.50 -15.55
CA HIS A 220 16.58 -8.23 -15.24
C HIS A 220 17.73 -8.41 -14.24
N TRP A 221 17.91 -9.62 -13.71
CA TRP A 221 18.92 -9.90 -12.70
C TRP A 221 20.31 -10.05 -13.30
N SER A 222 21.28 -9.47 -12.62
CA SER A 222 22.71 -9.76 -12.81
C SER A 222 23.33 -9.78 -11.42
N ALA A 223 24.18 -10.77 -11.15
CA ALA A 223 24.81 -10.93 -9.85
C ALA A 223 25.68 -9.71 -9.48
N GLU A 224 26.31 -9.07 -10.47
CA GLU A 224 27.10 -7.85 -10.31
C GLU A 224 26.24 -6.66 -9.87
N LYS A 225 25.12 -6.42 -10.58
CA LYS A 225 24.18 -5.34 -10.26
C LYS A 225 23.46 -5.55 -8.93
N TYR A 226 23.13 -6.80 -8.60
CA TYR A 226 22.55 -7.14 -7.30
C TYR A 226 23.55 -6.91 -6.17
N SER A 227 24.79 -7.37 -6.34
CA SER A 227 25.86 -7.15 -5.35
C SER A 227 26.13 -5.66 -5.10
N SER A 228 26.04 -4.79 -6.11
CA SER A 228 26.23 -3.35 -5.93
C SER A 228 25.00 -2.59 -5.39
N ALA A 229 23.77 -3.03 -5.70
CA ALA A 229 22.55 -2.34 -5.27
C ALA A 229 21.88 -2.94 -4.01
N ALA A 230 22.23 -4.16 -3.60
CA ALA A 230 21.58 -4.93 -2.54
C ALA A 230 22.58 -5.65 -1.60
N ASP A 231 23.80 -5.12 -1.45
CA ASP A 231 24.89 -5.67 -0.63
C ASP A 231 24.55 -5.94 0.85
N PHE A 232 23.48 -5.31 1.35
CA PHE A 232 22.95 -5.46 2.69
C PHE A 232 22.15 -6.75 2.89
N VAL A 233 21.60 -7.36 1.83
CA VAL A 233 20.69 -8.53 1.97
C VAL A 233 21.40 -9.71 2.64
N PRO A 234 22.64 -10.10 2.26
CA PRO A 234 23.39 -11.16 2.93
C PRO A 234 23.89 -10.78 4.33
N LYS A 235 23.97 -9.48 4.65
CA LYS A 235 24.54 -8.97 5.93
C LYS A 235 23.51 -8.93 7.06
N LEU A 236 22.21 -9.01 6.75
CA LEU A 236 21.11 -8.83 7.71
C LEU A 236 20.29 -10.11 7.94
N THR A 237 20.76 -11.27 7.48
CA THR A 237 20.07 -12.58 7.52
C THR A 237 20.20 -13.36 8.82
N THR A 238 20.96 -12.87 9.80
CA THR A 238 21.27 -13.59 11.05
C THR A 238 20.03 -14.10 11.79
N THR A 239 18.94 -13.34 11.78
CA THR A 239 17.69 -13.73 12.44
C THR A 239 16.96 -14.86 11.71
N VAL A 240 16.84 -14.80 10.38
CA VAL A 240 16.16 -15.86 9.62
C VAL A 240 16.97 -17.16 9.60
N LEU A 241 18.31 -17.07 9.60
CA LEU A 241 19.19 -18.22 9.80
C LEU A 241 19.04 -18.85 11.19
N SER A 242 18.89 -18.04 12.25
CA SER A 242 18.63 -18.58 13.59
C SER A 242 17.27 -19.27 13.72
N TYR A 243 16.29 -18.91 12.88
CA TYR A 243 14.99 -19.58 12.82
C TYR A 243 15.01 -20.83 11.95
N LEU A 244 15.95 -20.90 11.00
CA LEU A 244 16.20 -22.10 10.19
C LEU A 244 16.81 -23.22 11.04
N ASP A 245 17.58 -22.89 12.09
CA ASP A 245 18.13 -23.85 13.07
C ASP A 245 18.82 -25.05 12.38
N VAL A 246 19.82 -24.73 11.55
CA VAL A 246 20.50 -25.70 10.68
C VAL A 246 21.27 -26.71 11.53
N GLN A 247 20.93 -27.99 11.35
CA GLN A 247 21.59 -29.14 11.95
C GLN A 247 22.55 -29.78 10.94
N PRO A 248 23.66 -30.41 11.38
CA PRO A 248 24.64 -30.99 10.48
C PRO A 248 24.08 -31.99 9.45
N GLY A 249 23.00 -32.72 9.78
CA GLY A 249 22.39 -33.71 8.90
C GLY A 249 21.20 -33.22 8.05
N ASP A 250 20.85 -31.94 8.08
CA ASP A 250 19.66 -31.45 7.37
C ASP A 250 19.79 -31.59 5.84
N HIS A 251 18.73 -32.03 5.18
CA HIS A 251 18.51 -31.79 3.77
C HIS A 251 17.71 -30.49 3.60
N ILE A 252 18.28 -29.48 2.93
CA ILE A 252 17.68 -28.14 2.81
C ILE A 252 17.49 -27.72 1.34
N LEU A 253 16.26 -27.36 0.97
CA LEU A 253 15.94 -26.75 -0.32
C LEU A 253 15.89 -25.22 -0.17
N ASP A 254 16.69 -24.48 -0.90
CA ASP A 254 16.73 -23.01 -0.90
C ASP A 254 16.06 -22.44 -2.15
N ILE A 255 14.87 -21.83 -1.96
CA ILE A 255 14.01 -21.30 -3.02
C ILE A 255 14.36 -19.83 -3.29
N GLY A 256 14.88 -19.56 -4.49
CA GLY A 256 15.40 -18.26 -4.90
C GLY A 256 16.76 -17.98 -4.28
N CYS A 257 17.73 -18.86 -4.53
CA CYS A 257 19.04 -18.85 -3.89
C CYS A 257 19.95 -17.68 -4.33
N GLY A 258 19.60 -16.95 -5.40
CA GLY A 258 20.44 -15.90 -5.97
C GLY A 258 21.83 -16.41 -6.34
N ASP A 259 22.86 -15.61 -6.10
CA ASP A 259 24.25 -15.98 -6.39
C ASP A 259 24.87 -17.00 -5.42
N GLY A 260 24.06 -17.60 -4.55
CA GLY A 260 24.43 -18.73 -3.69
C GLY A 260 25.16 -18.38 -2.38
N GLN A 261 25.46 -17.10 -2.13
CA GLN A 261 26.26 -16.67 -0.98
C GLN A 261 25.67 -17.13 0.37
N LEU A 262 24.34 -17.15 0.50
CA LEU A 262 23.64 -17.59 1.72
C LEU A 262 23.50 -19.11 1.78
N THR A 263 23.21 -19.74 0.64
CA THR A 263 23.08 -21.19 0.47
C THR A 263 24.36 -21.92 0.88
N VAL A 264 25.54 -21.39 0.56
CA VAL A 264 26.83 -21.96 1.02
C VAL A 264 27.03 -21.84 2.52
N GLN A 265 26.56 -20.77 3.17
CA GLN A 265 26.65 -20.63 4.64
C GLN A 265 25.74 -21.65 5.34
N ILE A 266 24.57 -21.92 4.75
CA ILE A 266 23.65 -22.99 5.16
C ILE A 266 24.32 -24.36 4.96
N ALA A 267 24.92 -24.61 3.79
CA ALA A 267 25.61 -25.86 3.48
C ALA A 267 26.84 -26.12 4.38
N ALA A 268 27.60 -25.09 4.75
CA ALA A 268 28.69 -25.20 5.72
C ALA A 268 28.19 -25.63 7.11
N SER A 269 26.96 -25.26 7.48
CA SER A 269 26.31 -25.67 8.73
C SER A 269 25.72 -27.08 8.62
N ALA A 270 25.07 -27.42 7.50
CA ALA A 270 24.56 -28.74 7.14
C ALA A 270 25.66 -29.70 6.63
N SER A 271 26.79 -29.76 7.36
CA SER A 271 28.07 -30.38 6.96
C SER A 271 28.04 -31.87 6.60
N SER A 272 27.02 -32.62 7.02
CA SER A 272 26.77 -34.03 6.64
C SER A 272 25.45 -34.25 5.89
N GLY A 273 24.70 -33.17 5.62
CA GLY A 273 23.45 -33.17 4.88
C GLY A 273 23.65 -32.78 3.41
N LYS A 274 22.60 -32.22 2.78
CA LYS A 274 22.63 -31.74 1.39
C LYS A 274 21.82 -30.45 1.25
N VAL A 275 22.33 -29.49 0.50
CA VAL A 275 21.63 -28.25 0.15
C VAL A 275 21.46 -28.15 -1.36
N LEU A 276 20.26 -27.81 -1.82
CA LEU A 276 19.96 -27.51 -3.22
C LEU A 276 19.41 -26.09 -3.32
N GLY A 277 20.13 -25.21 -4.01
CA GLY A 277 19.66 -23.88 -4.37
C GLY A 277 18.99 -23.87 -5.74
N LEU A 278 17.76 -23.35 -5.80
CA LEU A 278 17.03 -23.14 -7.05
C LEU A 278 16.81 -21.65 -7.29
N ASP A 279 17.05 -21.17 -8.50
CA ASP A 279 16.75 -19.79 -8.91
C ASP A 279 16.30 -19.75 -10.39
N ALA A 280 15.51 -18.74 -10.75
CA ALA A 280 15.01 -18.55 -12.10
C ALA A 280 16.00 -17.79 -13.02
N SER A 281 17.01 -17.11 -12.46
CA SER A 281 18.01 -16.39 -13.25
C SER A 281 19.22 -17.25 -13.60
N GLN A 282 19.48 -17.37 -14.91
CA GLN A 282 20.69 -18.02 -15.41
C GLN A 282 21.98 -17.29 -14.98
N SER A 283 21.93 -15.96 -14.83
CA SER A 283 23.08 -15.17 -14.34
C SER A 283 23.42 -15.55 -12.89
N PHE A 284 22.41 -15.65 -12.02
CA PHE A 284 22.61 -16.06 -10.64
C PHE A 284 23.15 -17.49 -10.53
N ILE A 285 22.52 -18.47 -11.18
CA ILE A 285 22.95 -19.88 -11.11
C ILE A 285 24.37 -20.08 -11.69
N SER A 286 24.69 -19.49 -12.85
CA SER A 286 26.05 -19.56 -13.38
C SER A 286 27.07 -18.89 -12.46
N THR A 287 26.69 -17.81 -11.76
CA THR A 287 27.56 -17.17 -10.77
C THR A 287 27.76 -18.04 -9.54
N ALA A 288 26.69 -18.65 -9.02
CA ALA A 288 26.76 -19.55 -7.87
C ALA A 288 27.66 -20.75 -8.15
N GLN A 289 27.44 -21.44 -9.27
CA GLN A 289 28.25 -22.58 -9.72
C GLN A 289 29.73 -22.22 -9.96
N GLN A 290 30.05 -20.98 -10.33
CA GLN A 290 31.43 -20.51 -10.52
C GLN A 290 32.12 -20.09 -9.22
N LYS A 291 31.42 -19.36 -8.35
CA LYS A 291 31.96 -18.86 -7.07
C LYS A 291 32.06 -19.95 -6.01
N HIS A 292 31.21 -20.97 -6.09
CA HIS A 292 30.95 -21.88 -4.98
C HIS A 292 31.06 -23.34 -5.43
N ASN A 293 32.03 -24.03 -4.83
CA ASN A 293 32.25 -25.46 -5.01
C ASN A 293 32.28 -26.11 -3.63
N SER A 294 31.13 -26.67 -3.20
CA SER A 294 31.01 -27.44 -1.97
C SER A 294 30.48 -28.83 -2.28
N GLN A 295 30.97 -29.85 -1.59
CA GLN A 295 30.60 -31.25 -1.84
C GLN A 295 29.13 -31.58 -1.50
N ASN A 296 28.48 -30.72 -0.72
CA ASN A 296 27.11 -30.89 -0.24
C ASN A 296 26.16 -29.76 -0.69
N CYS A 297 26.55 -28.92 -1.65
CA CYS A 297 25.74 -27.79 -2.14
C CYS A 297 25.65 -27.83 -3.66
N GLU A 298 24.43 -27.92 -4.19
CA GLU A 298 24.13 -27.89 -5.62
C GLU A 298 23.31 -26.63 -5.95
N PHE A 299 23.43 -26.14 -7.19
CA PHE A 299 22.74 -24.96 -7.69
C PHE A 299 22.17 -25.24 -9.07
N GLU A 300 20.85 -25.09 -9.25
CA GLU A 300 20.18 -25.40 -10.50
C GLU A 300 19.17 -24.32 -10.93
N LEU A 301 19.03 -24.17 -12.25
CA LEU A 301 18.09 -23.23 -12.86
C LEU A 301 16.67 -23.81 -12.81
N HIS A 302 15.80 -23.22 -12.00
CA HIS A 302 14.40 -23.60 -11.96
C HIS A 302 13.47 -22.44 -11.55
N ASP A 303 12.38 -22.25 -12.29
CA ASP A 303 11.33 -21.31 -11.91
C ASP A 303 10.49 -21.90 -10.76
N CYS A 304 10.74 -21.39 -9.55
CA CYS A 304 10.07 -21.83 -8.35
C CYS A 304 8.57 -21.45 -8.27
N THR A 305 8.03 -20.65 -9.21
CA THR A 305 6.56 -20.53 -9.37
C THR A 305 5.93 -21.84 -9.86
N HIS A 306 6.74 -22.73 -10.44
CA HIS A 306 6.39 -24.03 -10.96
C HIS A 306 7.23 -25.15 -10.29
N LEU A 307 7.44 -25.06 -8.97
CA LEU A 307 8.28 -26.00 -8.22
C LEU A 307 7.90 -27.48 -8.41
N ALA A 308 6.61 -27.82 -8.54
CA ALA A 308 6.17 -29.18 -8.86
C ALA A 308 6.72 -29.78 -10.18
N GLN A 309 7.27 -28.96 -11.10
CA GLN A 309 7.91 -29.45 -12.34
C GLN A 309 9.34 -29.94 -12.13
N TYR A 310 9.91 -29.77 -10.93
CA TYR A 310 11.23 -30.27 -10.55
C TYR A 310 11.06 -31.42 -9.54
N PRO A 311 11.04 -32.70 -9.97
CA PRO A 311 10.57 -33.82 -9.14
C PRO A 311 11.37 -34.01 -7.84
N ASP A 312 12.68 -33.79 -7.88
CA ASP A 312 13.57 -33.99 -6.72
C ASP A 312 13.41 -32.91 -5.64
N ALA A 313 12.78 -31.78 -5.96
CA ALA A 313 12.40 -30.76 -4.98
C ALA A 313 11.10 -31.13 -4.25
N VAL A 314 10.15 -31.80 -4.91
CA VAL A 314 8.80 -32.08 -4.35
C VAL A 314 8.58 -33.53 -3.92
N ASN A 315 9.67 -34.26 -3.66
CA ASN A 315 9.67 -35.70 -3.34
C ASN A 315 9.45 -36.05 -1.85
N GLY A 316 9.24 -35.08 -0.96
CA GLY A 316 9.06 -35.31 0.48
C GLY A 316 10.34 -35.63 1.26
N SER A 317 11.52 -35.40 0.68
CA SER A 317 12.83 -35.77 1.26
C SER A 317 13.57 -34.64 1.99
N TRP A 318 13.01 -33.43 2.05
CA TRP A 318 13.66 -32.26 2.63
C TRP A 318 13.31 -32.09 4.11
N ASP A 319 14.31 -31.90 4.98
CA ASP A 319 14.08 -31.57 6.40
C ASP A 319 13.60 -30.12 6.53
N LYS A 320 14.17 -29.23 5.71
CA LYS A 320 13.84 -27.81 5.71
C LYS A 320 13.72 -27.26 4.28
N VAL A 321 12.79 -26.32 4.10
CA VAL A 321 12.68 -25.47 2.91
C VAL A 321 12.93 -24.05 3.36
N PHE A 322 13.86 -23.37 2.70
CA PHE A 322 14.30 -22.03 3.02
C PHE A 322 14.00 -21.07 1.85
N SER A 323 13.82 -19.79 2.16
CA SER A 323 13.87 -18.73 1.16
C SER A 323 14.18 -17.39 1.82
N ASN A 324 15.09 -16.60 1.24
CA ASN A 324 15.40 -15.27 1.74
C ASN A 324 15.37 -14.25 0.62
N ALA A 325 14.57 -13.19 0.79
CA ALA A 325 14.41 -12.08 -0.15
C ALA A 325 13.91 -12.45 -1.56
N ALA A 326 13.46 -13.68 -1.82
CA ALA A 326 12.95 -14.09 -3.14
C ALA A 326 11.41 -14.15 -3.24
N LEU A 327 10.71 -14.67 -2.22
CA LEU A 327 9.26 -14.97 -2.31
C LEU A 327 8.35 -13.80 -2.71
N HIS A 328 8.74 -12.54 -2.49
CA HIS A 328 7.91 -11.40 -2.90
C HIS A 328 7.87 -11.17 -4.41
N TRP A 329 8.82 -11.75 -5.16
CA TRP A 329 8.83 -11.83 -6.62
C TRP A 329 8.08 -13.08 -7.10
N ILE A 330 8.41 -14.24 -6.53
CA ILE A 330 7.82 -15.55 -6.88
C ILE A 330 6.30 -15.52 -6.67
N LEU A 331 5.84 -14.93 -5.57
CA LEU A 331 4.43 -14.80 -5.25
C LEU A 331 3.76 -13.60 -5.96
N ARG A 332 4.38 -12.95 -6.97
CA ARG A 332 3.74 -11.83 -7.69
C ARG A 332 2.42 -12.28 -8.33
N ASN A 333 2.44 -13.35 -9.11
CA ASN A 333 1.24 -13.87 -9.80
C ASN A 333 0.26 -14.48 -8.77
N PRO A 334 -1.00 -13.99 -8.67
CA PRO A 334 -2.00 -14.57 -7.76
C PRO A 334 -2.26 -16.06 -7.99
N ASP A 335 -2.22 -16.53 -9.24
CA ASP A 335 -2.62 -17.89 -9.62
C ASP A 335 -1.63 -18.97 -9.14
N THR A 336 -0.37 -18.59 -8.90
CA THR A 336 0.69 -19.51 -8.44
C THR A 336 0.94 -19.45 -6.93
N ARG A 337 0.52 -18.39 -6.21
CA ARG A 337 0.91 -18.16 -4.79
C ARG A 337 0.69 -19.36 -3.88
N VAL A 338 -0.53 -19.92 -3.91
CA VAL A 338 -0.91 -21.05 -3.06
C VAL A 338 -0.23 -22.35 -3.52
N ASN A 339 0.08 -22.47 -4.82
CA ASN A 339 0.78 -23.63 -5.37
C ASN A 339 2.23 -23.68 -4.88
N VAL A 340 2.94 -22.54 -4.84
CA VAL A 340 4.31 -22.43 -4.29
C VAL A 340 4.37 -22.98 -2.86
N PHE A 341 3.45 -22.57 -1.99
CA PHE A 341 3.39 -23.09 -0.61
C PHE A 341 2.97 -24.56 -0.55
N ARG A 342 2.04 -25.01 -1.40
CA ARG A 342 1.64 -26.43 -1.46
C ARG A 342 2.77 -27.33 -1.96
N ASP A 343 3.61 -26.84 -2.85
CA ASP A 343 4.74 -27.58 -3.38
C ASP A 343 5.92 -27.59 -2.39
N ALA A 344 6.16 -26.49 -1.67
CA ALA A 344 7.04 -26.48 -0.49
C ALA A 344 6.55 -27.44 0.61
N HIS A 345 5.22 -27.56 0.81
CA HIS A 345 4.65 -28.55 1.73
C HIS A 345 4.86 -30.00 1.23
N LYS A 346 4.81 -30.26 -0.09
CA LYS A 346 5.16 -31.58 -0.65
C LYS A 346 6.64 -31.90 -0.52
N ALA A 347 7.52 -30.91 -0.69
CA ALA A 347 8.97 -31.05 -0.55
C ALA A 347 9.40 -31.60 0.82
N LEU A 348 8.75 -31.13 1.88
CA LEU A 348 9.13 -31.45 3.25
C LEU A 348 8.78 -32.88 3.69
N LYS A 349 9.62 -33.46 4.55
CA LYS A 349 9.27 -34.60 5.42
C LYS A 349 8.16 -34.20 6.40
N SER A 350 7.42 -35.16 6.97
CA SER A 350 6.59 -34.89 8.17
C SER A 350 7.50 -34.39 9.30
N GLY A 351 7.07 -33.35 10.03
CA GLY A 351 7.87 -32.61 10.99
C GLY A 351 8.84 -31.58 10.39
N GLY A 352 9.04 -31.56 9.06
CA GLY A 352 9.94 -30.63 8.38
C GLY A 352 9.45 -29.18 8.40
N LYS A 353 10.36 -28.20 8.23
CA LYS A 353 10.06 -26.76 8.39
C LYS A 353 10.25 -25.95 7.12
N LEU A 354 9.26 -25.12 6.79
CA LEU A 354 9.39 -23.98 5.89
C LEU A 354 9.80 -22.74 6.71
N VAL A 355 10.91 -22.10 6.36
CA VAL A 355 11.42 -20.89 7.02
C VAL A 355 11.79 -19.84 5.98
N PHE A 356 11.28 -18.61 6.12
CA PHE A 356 11.62 -17.56 5.14
C PHE A 356 11.58 -16.13 5.68
N GLU A 357 12.26 -15.22 4.97
CA GLU A 357 12.13 -13.77 5.10
C GLU A 357 11.84 -13.13 3.71
N MET A 358 10.83 -12.27 3.63
CA MET A 358 10.43 -11.58 2.39
C MET A 358 9.99 -10.13 2.64
N GLY A 359 9.71 -9.35 1.60
CA GLY A 359 9.02 -8.07 1.75
C GLY A 359 7.59 -8.28 2.25
N GLY A 360 7.23 -7.64 3.37
CA GLY A 360 5.88 -7.69 3.95
C GLY A 360 5.05 -6.45 3.63
N LYS A 361 3.78 -6.43 4.04
CA LYS A 361 2.88 -5.29 3.90
C LYS A 361 3.54 -3.99 4.41
N GLY A 362 3.62 -2.97 3.55
CA GLY A 362 4.27 -1.70 3.86
C GLY A 362 5.74 -1.58 3.42
N ASN A 363 6.34 -2.66 2.92
CA ASN A 363 7.72 -2.64 2.41
C ASN A 363 7.91 -1.63 1.27
N VAL A 364 8.88 -0.73 1.41
CA VAL A 364 9.22 0.34 0.42
C VAL A 364 7.98 1.10 -0.09
N ALA A 365 7.08 1.45 0.83
CA ALA A 365 5.80 2.10 0.52
C ALA A 365 5.98 3.44 -0.18
N GLU A 366 7.01 4.21 0.22
CA GLU A 366 7.43 5.46 -0.41
C GLU A 366 7.78 5.27 -1.88
N VAL A 367 8.53 4.21 -2.21
CA VAL A 367 8.93 3.90 -3.59
C VAL A 367 7.74 3.42 -4.43
N GLN A 368 6.86 2.58 -3.86
CA GLN A 368 5.62 2.17 -4.52
C GLN A 368 4.71 3.37 -4.84
N ALA A 369 4.59 4.33 -3.92
CA ALA A 369 3.81 5.54 -4.13
C ALA A 369 4.42 6.44 -5.21
N ALA A 370 5.75 6.68 -5.15
CA ALA A 370 6.46 7.48 -6.13
C ALA A 370 6.36 6.90 -7.56
N PHE A 371 6.60 5.60 -7.74
CA PHE A 371 6.41 4.96 -9.06
C PHE A 371 4.95 5.04 -9.53
N THR A 372 3.97 4.83 -8.65
CA THR A 372 2.55 4.92 -9.04
C THR A 372 2.20 6.33 -9.55
N ALA A 373 2.69 7.38 -8.86
CA ALA A 373 2.47 8.76 -9.26
C ALA A 373 3.15 9.09 -10.61
N ALA A 374 4.44 8.80 -10.75
CA ALA A 374 5.19 9.09 -11.97
C ALA A 374 4.67 8.32 -13.20
N LEU A 375 4.17 7.09 -13.02
CA LEU A 375 3.52 6.35 -14.09
C LEU A 375 2.17 6.96 -14.50
N MET A 376 1.39 7.47 -13.54
CA MET A 376 0.15 8.20 -13.85
C MET A 376 0.44 9.50 -14.60
N HIS A 377 1.47 10.27 -14.20
CA HIS A 377 1.91 11.46 -14.93
C HIS A 377 2.47 11.14 -16.32
N ALA A 378 3.11 9.98 -16.50
CA ALA A 378 3.50 9.45 -17.80
C ALA A 378 2.31 9.01 -18.68
N GLY A 379 1.08 9.00 -18.15
CA GLY A 379 -0.17 8.76 -18.88
C GLY A 379 -0.79 7.38 -18.70
N LEU A 380 -0.39 6.60 -17.69
CA LEU A 380 -1.07 5.35 -17.34
C LEU A 380 -2.31 5.60 -16.46
N SER A 381 -3.30 4.71 -16.53
CA SER A 381 -4.37 4.69 -15.52
C SER A 381 -3.82 4.24 -14.17
N ILE A 382 -4.54 4.54 -13.09
CA ILE A 382 -4.14 4.14 -11.74
C ILE A 382 -4.15 2.61 -11.57
N GLU A 383 -5.01 1.89 -12.30
CA GLU A 383 -5.04 0.43 -12.35
C GLU A 383 -3.77 -0.11 -13.02
N ALA A 384 -3.41 0.41 -14.20
CA ALA A 384 -2.22 -0.01 -14.93
C ALA A 384 -0.93 0.30 -14.15
N ALA A 385 -0.84 1.47 -13.51
CA ALA A 385 0.29 1.84 -12.66
C ALA A 385 0.42 0.94 -11.41
N ARG A 386 -0.70 0.49 -10.83
CA ARG A 386 -0.71 -0.46 -9.70
C ARG A 386 -0.37 -1.89 -10.12
N GLU A 387 -0.79 -2.32 -11.31
CA GLU A 387 -0.50 -3.65 -11.84
C GLU A 387 0.96 -3.78 -12.31
N ALA A 388 1.58 -2.68 -12.78
CA ALA A 388 3.01 -2.63 -13.11
C ALA A 388 3.96 -2.96 -11.93
N LYS A 389 3.43 -3.07 -10.71
CA LYS A 389 4.19 -3.45 -9.51
C LYS A 389 4.77 -4.87 -9.64
N PRO A 390 6.08 -5.06 -9.43
CA PRO A 390 6.74 -6.36 -9.52
C PRO A 390 6.53 -7.29 -8.31
N TRP A 391 5.93 -6.82 -7.21
CA TRP A 391 5.93 -7.52 -5.93
C TRP A 391 4.56 -7.85 -5.35
N PHE A 392 4.51 -8.97 -4.62
CA PHE A 392 3.48 -9.24 -3.63
C PHE A 392 4.02 -9.08 -2.20
N PHE A 393 3.36 -8.21 -1.43
CA PHE A 393 3.72 -7.82 -0.07
C PHE A 393 2.54 -8.09 0.90
N PRO A 394 2.41 -9.33 1.41
CA PRO A 394 1.28 -9.76 2.25
C PRO A 394 1.36 -9.25 3.70
N SER A 395 0.21 -9.24 4.39
CA SER A 395 0.16 -9.10 5.84
C SER A 395 0.50 -10.42 6.54
N VAL A 396 0.83 -10.34 7.84
CA VAL A 396 1.01 -11.52 8.71
C VAL A 396 -0.24 -12.39 8.75
N GLU A 397 -1.43 -11.77 8.81
CA GLU A 397 -2.72 -12.45 8.78
C GLU A 397 -2.93 -13.25 7.49
N TRP A 398 -2.70 -12.63 6.32
CA TRP A 398 -2.82 -13.32 5.03
C TRP A 398 -1.85 -14.51 4.96
N MET A 399 -0.58 -14.28 5.34
CA MET A 399 0.44 -15.32 5.27
C MET A 399 0.14 -16.49 6.21
N SER A 400 -0.21 -16.20 7.47
CA SER A 400 -0.51 -17.24 8.46
C SER A 400 -1.73 -18.07 8.07
N THR A 401 -2.76 -17.41 7.52
CA THR A 401 -3.97 -18.07 7.01
C THR A 401 -3.64 -18.98 5.85
N THR A 402 -2.97 -18.47 4.81
CA THR A 402 -2.60 -19.26 3.62
C THR A 402 -1.69 -20.45 3.94
N LEU A 403 -0.72 -20.29 4.86
CA LEU A 403 0.12 -21.41 5.30
C LEU A 403 -0.69 -22.49 6.03
N SER A 404 -1.63 -22.07 6.90
CA SER A 404 -2.51 -23.00 7.62
C SER A 404 -3.49 -23.72 6.69
N GLU A 405 -4.07 -23.02 5.70
CA GLU A 405 -4.95 -23.60 4.67
C GLU A 405 -4.23 -24.62 3.77
N VAL A 406 -2.91 -24.46 3.58
CA VAL A 406 -2.07 -25.42 2.85
C VAL A 406 -1.75 -26.68 3.67
N GLY A 407 -1.88 -26.62 5.00
CA GLY A 407 -1.63 -27.73 5.93
C GLY A 407 -0.43 -27.54 6.87
N PHE A 408 0.18 -26.35 6.91
CA PHE A 408 1.25 -26.06 7.86
C PHE A 408 0.73 -25.65 9.24
N GLU A 409 1.42 -26.08 10.29
CA GLU A 409 1.36 -25.45 11.60
C GLU A 409 2.28 -24.22 11.64
N VAL A 410 1.70 -23.02 11.72
CA VAL A 410 2.47 -21.77 11.78
C VAL A 410 3.05 -21.57 13.19
N GLU A 411 4.30 -21.99 13.39
CA GLU A 411 5.04 -21.77 14.65
C GLU A 411 5.29 -20.28 14.90
N LYS A 412 5.56 -19.51 13.84
CA LYS A 412 5.81 -18.07 13.91
C LYS A 412 5.45 -17.37 12.60
N CYS A 413 4.82 -16.21 12.67
CA CYS A 413 4.79 -15.24 11.57
C CYS A 413 4.81 -13.81 12.14
N GLU A 414 5.73 -12.96 11.66
CA GLU A 414 5.94 -11.61 12.18
C GLU A 414 6.29 -10.60 11.09
N LEU A 415 6.16 -9.31 11.42
CA LEU A 415 6.49 -8.18 10.55
C LEU A 415 7.45 -7.24 11.29
N GLU A 416 8.60 -6.95 10.68
CA GLU A 416 9.63 -6.07 11.23
C GLU A 416 9.88 -4.88 10.29
N TYR A 417 9.77 -3.66 10.80
CA TYR A 417 10.23 -2.47 10.07
C TYR A 417 11.76 -2.35 10.22
N ARG A 418 12.49 -2.39 9.11
CA ARG A 418 13.96 -2.41 9.08
C ARG A 418 14.50 -1.42 8.03
N PRO A 419 14.50 -0.09 8.31
CA PRO A 419 15.09 0.90 7.42
C PRO A 419 16.49 0.50 6.97
N THR A 420 16.76 0.57 5.68
CA THR A 420 18.05 0.16 5.13
C THR A 420 18.68 1.32 4.35
N LYS A 421 19.92 1.66 4.70
CA LYS A 421 20.73 2.65 3.97
C LYS A 421 21.00 2.13 2.56
N CYS A 422 20.80 2.96 1.54
CA CYS A 422 21.24 2.66 0.18
C CYS A 422 22.76 2.44 0.14
N SER A 423 23.24 1.58 -0.76
CA SER A 423 24.66 1.47 -1.04
C SER A 423 25.21 2.78 -1.63
N ALA A 424 26.54 2.92 -1.68
CA ALA A 424 27.17 4.05 -2.36
C ALA A 424 26.83 4.04 -3.86
N GLU A 425 26.79 5.23 -4.48
CA GLU A 425 26.71 5.35 -5.93
C GLU A 425 28.07 5.01 -6.56
N ASN A 426 28.05 4.14 -7.56
CA ASN A 426 29.22 3.77 -8.35
C ASN A 426 29.31 4.63 -9.62
N ALA A 427 30.53 4.77 -10.15
CA ALA A 427 30.80 5.58 -11.34
C ALA A 427 30.11 5.09 -12.63
N ASP A 428 29.61 3.84 -12.65
CA ASP A 428 28.82 3.26 -13.74
C ASP A 428 27.30 3.49 -13.59
N GLY A 429 26.86 4.19 -12.55
CA GLY A 429 25.45 4.41 -12.22
C GLY A 429 24.76 3.21 -11.55
N SER A 430 25.53 2.19 -11.13
CA SER A 430 25.04 1.13 -10.23
C SER A 430 25.14 1.56 -8.75
N GLY A 431 24.47 0.83 -7.86
CA GLY A 431 24.34 1.23 -6.45
C GLY A 431 23.49 2.50 -6.24
N GLY A 432 23.48 3.03 -5.02
CA GLY A 432 22.70 4.22 -4.65
C GLY A 432 21.19 4.05 -4.80
N LEU A 433 20.47 5.17 -4.72
CA LEU A 433 19.02 5.18 -4.93
C LEU A 433 18.68 4.89 -6.41
N VAL A 434 19.40 5.50 -7.35
CA VAL A 434 19.11 5.37 -8.80
C VAL A 434 19.35 3.94 -9.29
N GLY A 435 20.48 3.32 -8.95
CA GLY A 435 20.76 1.93 -9.33
C GLY A 435 19.78 0.95 -8.69
N TRP A 436 19.37 1.21 -7.44
CA TRP A 436 18.31 0.44 -6.78
C TRP A 436 16.98 0.53 -7.53
N LEU A 437 16.53 1.75 -7.86
CA LEU A 437 15.27 1.98 -8.59
C LEU A 437 15.28 1.36 -9.98
N ARG A 438 16.42 1.38 -10.68
CA ARG A 438 16.57 0.73 -11.99
C ARG A 438 16.49 -0.79 -11.91
N LEU A 439 17.15 -1.40 -10.93
CA LEU A 439 17.17 -2.86 -10.76
C LEU A 439 15.83 -3.37 -10.23
N MET A 440 15.40 -2.86 -9.08
CA MET A 440 14.25 -3.37 -8.35
C MET A 440 12.93 -2.85 -8.94
N GLY A 441 12.92 -1.64 -9.51
CA GLY A 441 11.77 -1.02 -10.17
C GLY A 441 11.68 -1.29 -11.67
N ALA A 442 12.47 -2.22 -12.23
CA ALA A 442 12.54 -2.46 -13.68
C ALA A 442 11.16 -2.63 -14.34
N GLN A 443 10.25 -3.42 -13.76
CA GLN A 443 8.91 -3.66 -14.31
C GLN A 443 8.02 -2.41 -14.31
N PHE A 444 8.19 -1.49 -13.35
CA PHE A 444 7.50 -0.19 -13.41
C PHE A 444 8.00 0.63 -14.61
N LEU A 445 9.31 0.65 -14.88
CA LEU A 445 9.88 1.33 -16.03
C LEU A 445 9.50 0.65 -17.36
N GLU A 446 9.29 -0.67 -17.37
CA GLU A 446 8.81 -1.38 -18.57
C GLU A 446 7.35 -1.11 -18.91
N ALA A 447 6.53 -0.67 -17.94
CA ALA A 447 5.14 -0.28 -18.18
C ALA A 447 4.99 1.01 -19.02
N VAL A 448 6.07 1.76 -19.23
CA VAL A 448 6.14 2.90 -20.17
C VAL A 448 7.07 2.60 -21.35
N GLY A 449 6.77 3.25 -22.49
CA GLY A 449 7.63 3.22 -23.66
C GLY A 449 9.02 3.80 -23.35
N GLU A 450 10.05 3.31 -24.04
CA GLU A 450 11.46 3.51 -23.65
C GLU A 450 11.85 4.98 -23.49
N GLY A 451 11.38 5.85 -24.39
CA GLY A 451 11.61 7.30 -24.35
C GLY A 451 11.02 8.03 -23.14
N LYS A 452 10.17 7.39 -22.32
CA LYS A 452 9.63 7.94 -21.07
C LYS A 452 10.34 7.43 -19.81
N ARG A 453 11.12 6.35 -19.89
CA ARG A 453 11.71 5.67 -18.71
C ARG A 453 12.59 6.58 -17.87
N GLU A 454 13.47 7.36 -18.51
CA GLU A 454 14.37 8.28 -17.82
C GLU A 454 13.65 9.49 -17.22
N ALA A 455 12.50 9.89 -17.76
CA ALA A 455 11.67 10.93 -17.16
C ALA A 455 10.94 10.41 -15.92
N VAL A 456 10.32 9.23 -16.00
CA VAL A 456 9.67 8.55 -14.86
C VAL A 456 10.67 8.30 -13.74
N LEU A 457 11.86 7.77 -14.04
CA LEU A 457 12.88 7.50 -13.03
C LEU A 457 13.35 8.78 -12.32
N ARG A 458 13.54 9.88 -13.07
CA ARG A 458 13.93 11.17 -12.51
C ARG A 458 12.85 11.72 -11.57
N GLU A 459 11.59 11.67 -11.99
CA GLU A 459 10.46 12.13 -11.18
C GLU A 459 10.34 11.29 -9.89
N VAL A 460 10.55 9.97 -9.97
CA VAL A 460 10.60 9.10 -8.78
C VAL A 460 11.71 9.52 -7.83
N CYS A 461 12.92 9.84 -8.32
CA CYS A 461 13.99 10.38 -7.50
C CYS A 461 13.61 11.73 -6.86
N GLU A 462 13.02 12.66 -7.62
CA GLU A 462 12.59 13.99 -7.13
C GLU A 462 11.51 13.87 -6.03
N ILE A 463 10.54 12.96 -6.19
CA ILE A 463 9.53 12.65 -5.17
C ILE A 463 10.16 12.05 -3.91
N LEU A 464 11.11 11.12 -4.07
CA LEU A 464 11.74 10.44 -2.95
C LEU A 464 12.77 11.30 -2.21
N GLU A 465 13.33 12.33 -2.85
CA GLU A 465 14.50 13.07 -2.36
C GLU A 465 14.35 13.54 -0.89
N THR A 466 13.21 14.13 -0.54
CA THR A 466 12.92 14.60 0.83
C THR A 466 12.43 13.50 1.79
N VAL A 467 11.98 12.35 1.25
CA VAL A 467 11.40 11.25 2.04
C VAL A 467 12.48 10.26 2.50
N VAL A 468 13.48 10.01 1.66
CA VAL A 468 14.53 9.00 1.92
C VAL A 468 15.83 9.61 2.42
N THR A 469 16.07 10.90 2.22
CA THR A 469 17.34 11.55 2.56
C THR A 469 17.31 12.15 3.95
N ARG A 470 18.33 11.84 4.76
CA ARG A 470 18.59 12.46 6.06
C ARG A 470 19.20 13.84 5.90
N GLU A 471 18.66 14.84 6.59
CA GLU A 471 19.19 16.21 6.56
C GLU A 471 20.57 16.30 7.25
N GLU A 472 20.85 15.44 8.24
CA GLU A 472 22.06 15.51 9.04
C GLU A 472 23.34 14.98 8.36
N ASP A 473 23.21 13.98 7.47
CA ASP A 473 24.35 13.32 6.82
C ASP A 473 24.19 13.09 5.31
N GLY A 474 23.07 13.53 4.72
CA GLY A 474 22.75 13.35 3.30
C GLY A 474 22.52 11.89 2.88
N SER A 475 22.47 10.93 3.82
CA SER A 475 22.34 9.53 3.46
C SER A 475 20.90 9.12 3.17
N LYS A 476 20.75 8.26 2.15
CA LYS A 476 19.45 7.80 1.65
C LYS A 476 19.08 6.45 2.27
N TRP A 477 17.85 6.31 2.77
CA TRP A 477 17.34 5.14 3.46
C TRP A 477 15.96 4.73 2.94
N LEU A 478 15.78 3.45 2.61
CA LEU A 478 14.51 2.91 2.16
C LEU A 478 13.76 2.21 3.30
N GLY A 479 12.44 2.40 3.33
CA GLY A 479 11.50 1.92 4.34
C GLY A 479 11.17 0.44 4.20
N TYR A 480 12.18 -0.44 4.29
CA TYR A 480 11.93 -1.87 4.21
C TYR A 480 11.10 -2.36 5.39
N THR A 481 10.16 -3.26 5.08
CA THR A 481 9.37 -4.00 6.05
C THR A 481 9.48 -5.48 5.70
N ARG A 482 10.03 -6.28 6.61
CA ARG A 482 10.31 -7.71 6.40
C ARG A 482 9.25 -8.55 7.09
N LEU A 483 8.64 -9.46 6.34
CA LEU A 483 7.81 -10.52 6.89
C LEU A 483 8.67 -11.77 7.04
N ARG A 484 8.69 -12.34 8.25
CA ARG A 484 9.33 -13.64 8.55
C ARG A 484 8.27 -14.66 8.92
N ALA A 485 8.49 -15.92 8.55
CA ALA A 485 7.68 -17.03 9.05
C ALA A 485 8.51 -18.30 9.29
N VAL A 486 8.01 -19.11 10.23
CA VAL A 486 8.41 -20.49 10.51
C VAL A 486 7.14 -21.31 10.54
N ALA A 487 7.06 -22.33 9.68
CA ALA A 487 5.87 -23.13 9.49
C ALA A 487 6.26 -24.61 9.37
N ARG A 488 5.68 -25.47 10.22
CA ARG A 488 6.01 -26.90 10.31
C ARG A 488 4.98 -27.74 9.59
N LYS A 489 5.42 -28.71 8.80
CA LYS A 489 4.55 -29.75 8.23
C LYS A 489 4.19 -30.76 9.31
N GLN A 490 2.90 -31.05 9.47
CA GLN A 490 2.42 -32.14 10.32
C GLN A 490 2.61 -33.49 9.60
#